data_AF-R9SJZ9-F1
#
_entry.id   AF-R9SJZ9-F1
#
_cell.length_a   1.000
_cell.length_b   1.000
_cell.length_c   1.000
_cell.angle_alpha   90.00
_cell.angle_beta   90.00
_cell.angle_gamma   90.00
#
_symmetry.space_group_name_H-M   'P 1'
#
loop_
_entity.id
_entity.type
_entity.pdbx_description
1 polymer ?
#
loop_
_entity_poly.entity_id
_entity_poly.type
_entity_poly.pdbx_seq_one_letter_code
_entity_poly.pdbx_strand_id
1 'polypeptide(L)'
;MKVICSSEESLYRPEAVRWRERMRLMKPYGNVVAILPCSMKKPYSNSKSHQKFKRATKGYQEVIVTSPFGICPRELENTFPIQSYDVSVTGSWSEDEKREAGKLLREYIGDTPAVANVSGGYEETCREYLDDLDITYTCVDNRPTNPDSIYNMRMELKKYEKMPRRERTLHELRSIAKYQFGEGGENLIPDDVIIKGRYHHKLYYNNRQIAFLNKDVGLYTLSLAGGEILGELNLKTVNIDFDLKTNTVFSVGVESADHSIIPRDEVVVMRNDEVLGTGKAIVSGEEMEKSNYGVAVDIKHRKK
;
A
#
# COMPACT_ATOMS: atom_id res chain seq x y z
N MET A 1 -6.07 12.98 -8.61
CA MET A 1 -4.89 13.23 -9.45
C MET A 1 -4.51 11.89 -10.07
N LYS A 2 -4.35 11.82 -11.39
CA LYS A 2 -4.01 10.59 -12.11
C LYS A 2 -2.52 10.63 -12.46
N VAL A 3 -1.78 9.55 -12.20
CA VAL A 3 -0.38 9.42 -12.64
C VAL A 3 -0.39 9.00 -14.11
N ILE A 4 0.28 9.75 -14.98
CA ILE A 4 0.34 9.45 -16.42
C ILE A 4 1.63 8.70 -16.70
N CYS A 5 1.54 7.45 -17.15
CA CYS A 5 2.68 6.63 -17.51
C CYS A 5 2.66 6.39 -19.03
N SER A 6 3.25 7.31 -19.80
CA SER A 6 3.15 7.33 -21.26
C SER A 6 4.40 6.80 -22.00
N SER A 7 5.51 6.63 -21.28
CA SER A 7 6.81 6.22 -21.85
C SER A 7 7.61 5.38 -20.84
N GLU A 8 8.74 4.81 -21.27
CA GLU A 8 9.60 3.98 -20.42
C GLU A 8 10.14 4.74 -19.20
N GLU A 9 10.37 6.05 -19.33
CA GLU A 9 10.79 6.93 -18.23
C GLU A 9 9.77 6.98 -17.08
N SER A 10 8.54 6.51 -17.32
CA SER A 10 7.53 6.35 -16.27
C SER A 10 7.96 5.39 -15.17
N LEU A 11 8.91 4.48 -15.46
CA LEU A 11 9.57 3.64 -14.46
C LEU A 11 10.25 4.46 -13.36
N TYR A 12 10.80 5.62 -13.70
CA TYR A 12 11.59 6.46 -12.82
C TYR A 12 10.81 7.63 -12.22
N ARG A 13 9.49 7.70 -12.46
CA ARG A 13 8.64 8.70 -11.79
C ARG A 13 8.74 8.56 -10.27
N PRO A 14 8.80 9.67 -9.52
CA PRO A 14 8.89 9.62 -8.06
C PRO A 14 7.79 8.77 -7.41
N GLU A 15 6.57 8.79 -7.96
CA GLU A 15 5.46 7.97 -7.45
C GLU A 15 5.69 6.47 -7.67
N ALA A 16 6.30 6.10 -8.80
CA ALA A 16 6.60 4.70 -9.14
C ALA A 16 7.76 4.16 -8.31
N VAL A 17 8.86 4.92 -8.22
CA VAL A 17 10.01 4.57 -7.39
C VAL A 17 9.58 4.43 -5.92
N ARG A 18 8.90 5.43 -5.37
CA ARG A 18 8.43 5.39 -3.97
C ARG A 18 7.47 4.23 -3.71
N TRP A 19 6.60 3.89 -4.66
CA TRP A 19 5.75 2.72 -4.54
C TRP A 19 6.59 1.45 -4.42
N ARG A 20 7.54 1.23 -5.35
CA ARG A 20 8.41 0.04 -5.34
C ARG A 20 9.20 -0.07 -4.05
N GLU A 21 9.78 1.04 -3.56
CA GLU A 21 10.46 1.07 -2.25
C GLU A 21 9.53 0.65 -1.10
N ARG A 22 8.28 1.14 -1.09
CA ARG A 22 7.31 0.75 -0.06
C ARG A 22 6.82 -0.69 -0.20
N MET A 23 6.83 -1.26 -1.40
CA MET A 23 6.52 -2.68 -1.60
C MET A 23 7.60 -3.60 -1.05
N ARG A 24 8.87 -3.16 -0.98
CA ARG A 24 9.95 -3.92 -0.33
C ARG A 24 9.71 -4.16 1.17
N LEU A 25 8.93 -3.29 1.81
CA LEU A 25 8.52 -3.45 3.21
C LEU A 25 7.42 -4.52 3.38
N MET A 26 6.77 -4.92 2.30
CA MET A 26 5.61 -5.81 2.35
C MET A 26 6.04 -7.27 2.25
N LYS A 27 5.27 -8.14 2.93
CA LYS A 27 5.39 -9.59 2.83
C LYS A 27 4.01 -10.19 2.56
N PRO A 28 3.92 -11.31 1.83
CA PRO A 28 2.68 -12.04 1.67
C PRO A 28 2.20 -12.58 3.01
N TYR A 29 0.89 -12.80 3.10
CA TYR A 29 0.27 -13.37 4.28
C TYR A 29 -0.46 -14.66 3.91
N GLY A 30 -0.31 -15.70 4.73
CA GLY A 30 -0.77 -17.05 4.42
C GLY A 30 0.27 -17.88 3.68
N ASN A 31 -0.14 -19.07 3.23
CA ASN A 31 0.80 -20.14 2.83
C ASN A 31 1.02 -20.23 1.31
N VAL A 32 0.40 -19.34 0.52
CA VAL A 32 0.54 -19.32 -0.94
C VAL A 32 0.18 -17.95 -1.51
N VAL A 33 0.87 -17.57 -2.59
CA VAL A 33 0.61 -16.33 -3.34
C VAL A 33 0.04 -16.62 -4.73
N ALA A 34 -1.13 -16.05 -5.04
CA ALA A 34 -1.71 -16.05 -6.38
C ALA A 34 -1.16 -14.87 -7.19
N ILE A 35 -0.34 -15.15 -8.21
CA ILE A 35 0.24 -14.14 -9.10
C ILE A 35 -0.71 -13.92 -10.29
N LEU A 36 -1.13 -12.67 -10.49
CA LEU A 36 -2.10 -12.26 -11.50
C LEU A 36 -1.54 -11.13 -12.38
N PRO A 37 -1.94 -11.05 -13.66
CA PRO A 37 -1.60 -9.91 -14.51
C PRO A 37 -2.43 -8.68 -14.11
N CYS A 38 -1.94 -7.48 -14.42
CA CYS A 38 -2.73 -6.27 -14.23
C CYS A 38 -3.92 -6.17 -15.22
N SER A 39 -4.71 -5.12 -15.07
CA SER A 39 -5.79 -4.80 -16.01
C SER A 39 -5.93 -3.30 -16.23
N MET A 40 -6.52 -2.93 -17.37
CA MET A 40 -6.70 -1.52 -17.75
C MET A 40 -7.55 -0.75 -16.73
N LYS A 41 -8.62 -1.36 -16.20
CA LYS A 41 -9.52 -0.75 -15.22
C LYS A 41 -8.96 -0.89 -13.81
N LYS A 42 -8.79 0.25 -13.12
CA LYS A 42 -8.39 0.32 -11.72
C LYS A 42 -9.55 0.83 -10.84
N PRO A 43 -9.62 0.43 -9.55
CA PRO A 43 -8.84 -0.64 -8.93
C PRO A 43 -9.08 -1.98 -9.63
N TYR A 44 -8.04 -2.83 -9.73
CA TYR A 44 -8.06 -3.99 -10.62
C TYR A 44 -9.22 -4.94 -10.34
N SER A 45 -9.60 -5.09 -9.07
CA SER A 45 -10.73 -5.93 -8.66
C SER A 45 -12.06 -5.53 -9.30
N ASN A 46 -12.22 -4.31 -9.81
CA ASN A 46 -13.42 -3.85 -10.51
C ASN A 46 -13.41 -4.17 -12.02
N SER A 47 -12.34 -4.77 -12.55
CA SER A 47 -12.24 -5.24 -13.93
C SER A 47 -12.97 -6.57 -14.15
N LYS A 48 -13.44 -6.82 -15.38
CA LYS A 48 -14.09 -8.10 -15.72
C LYS A 48 -13.17 -9.30 -15.50
N SER A 49 -11.88 -9.16 -15.80
CA SER A 49 -10.87 -10.21 -15.64
C SER A 49 -10.67 -10.58 -14.17
N HIS A 50 -10.42 -9.61 -13.30
CA HIS A 50 -10.21 -9.88 -11.88
C HIS A 50 -11.47 -10.36 -11.17
N GLN A 51 -12.67 -9.96 -11.61
CA GLN A 51 -13.91 -10.52 -11.09
C GLN A 51 -14.04 -12.03 -11.37
N LYS A 52 -13.41 -12.54 -12.44
CA LYS A 52 -13.27 -13.98 -12.67
C LYS A 52 -12.21 -14.59 -11.76
N PHE A 53 -11.01 -13.98 -11.67
CA PHE A 53 -9.90 -14.47 -10.83
C PHE A 53 -10.31 -14.59 -9.36
N LYS A 54 -10.95 -13.55 -8.80
CA LYS A 54 -11.42 -13.52 -7.41
C LYS A 54 -12.32 -14.67 -7.01
N ARG A 55 -12.99 -15.33 -7.96
CA ARG A 55 -13.81 -16.53 -7.67
C ARG A 55 -12.93 -17.75 -7.41
N ALA A 56 -11.75 -17.83 -8.02
CA ALA A 56 -10.76 -18.89 -7.80
C ALA A 56 -9.84 -18.60 -6.61
N THR A 57 -9.43 -17.35 -6.43
CA THR A 57 -8.42 -16.93 -5.44
C THR A 57 -9.00 -16.54 -4.08
N LYS A 58 -10.33 -16.63 -3.87
CA LYS A 58 -10.99 -16.22 -2.63
C LYS A 58 -10.40 -16.94 -1.41
N GLY A 59 -9.70 -16.17 -0.57
CA GLY A 59 -9.10 -16.64 0.69
C GLY A 59 -7.59 -16.86 0.61
N TYR A 60 -6.98 -16.61 -0.54
CA TYR A 60 -5.52 -16.68 -0.75
C TYR A 60 -4.95 -15.28 -0.95
N GLN A 61 -3.64 -15.13 -0.73
CA GLN A 61 -2.96 -13.86 -0.97
C GLN A 61 -2.87 -13.65 -2.48
N GLU A 62 -3.11 -12.42 -2.93
CA GLU A 62 -3.05 -12.07 -4.34
C GLU A 62 -2.01 -10.97 -4.54
N VAL A 63 -1.14 -11.16 -5.52
CA VAL A 63 -0.22 -10.12 -6.00
C VAL A 63 -0.45 -9.90 -7.48
N ILE A 64 -0.56 -8.64 -7.88
CA ILE A 64 -0.79 -8.22 -9.26
C ILE A 64 0.52 -7.68 -9.79
N VAL A 65 1.08 -8.32 -10.82
CA VAL A 65 2.26 -7.82 -11.52
C VAL A 65 1.82 -6.69 -12.46
N THR A 66 2.51 -5.56 -12.41
CA THR A 66 2.13 -4.35 -13.15
C THR A 66 3.33 -3.48 -13.46
N SER A 67 3.24 -2.67 -14.51
CA SER A 67 4.24 -1.65 -14.85
C SER A 67 3.59 -0.26 -14.80
N PRO A 68 4.31 0.80 -14.37
CA PRO A 68 5.72 0.84 -13.92
C PRO A 68 5.92 0.47 -12.43
N PHE A 69 4.86 0.07 -11.73
CA PHE A 69 4.87 -0.06 -10.27
C PHE A 69 5.43 -1.40 -9.76
N GLY A 70 5.79 -2.33 -10.65
CA GLY A 70 6.33 -3.65 -10.32
C GLY A 70 5.26 -4.63 -9.85
N ILE A 71 4.81 -4.47 -8.61
CA ILE A 71 3.80 -5.34 -8.00
C ILE A 71 2.74 -4.53 -7.25
N CYS A 72 1.58 -5.13 -7.04
CA CYS A 72 0.53 -4.63 -6.16
C CYS A 72 -0.08 -5.80 -5.39
N PRO A 73 0.22 -5.96 -4.10
CA PRO A 73 -0.59 -6.79 -3.21
C PRO A 73 -2.05 -6.32 -3.25
N ARG A 74 -3.02 -7.25 -3.30
CA ARG A 74 -4.43 -6.93 -3.54
C ARG A 74 -5.01 -5.94 -2.52
N GLU A 75 -4.60 -6.06 -1.27
CA GLU A 75 -5.04 -5.19 -0.18
C GLU A 75 -4.66 -3.71 -0.37
N LEU A 76 -3.66 -3.43 -1.21
CA LEU A 76 -3.20 -2.08 -1.51
C LEU A 76 -3.78 -1.51 -2.82
N GLU A 77 -4.64 -2.24 -3.55
CA GLU A 77 -5.09 -1.82 -4.89
C GLU A 77 -5.88 -0.50 -4.92
N ASN A 78 -6.46 -0.10 -3.80
CA ASN A 78 -7.21 1.15 -3.64
C ASN A 78 -6.33 2.29 -3.12
N THR A 79 -5.03 2.08 -2.93
CA THR A 79 -4.12 3.11 -2.45
C THR A 79 -3.52 3.88 -3.63
N PHE A 80 -3.34 5.19 -3.47
CA PHE A 80 -2.58 5.98 -4.44
C PHE A 80 -1.11 5.52 -4.44
N PRO A 81 -0.46 5.33 -5.61
CA PRO A 81 -0.92 5.70 -6.95
C PRO A 81 -1.63 4.60 -7.75
N ILE A 82 -1.63 3.33 -7.31
CA ILE A 82 -2.14 2.19 -8.09
C ILE A 82 -3.60 2.35 -8.52
N GLN A 83 -4.44 2.90 -7.66
CA GLN A 83 -5.85 3.08 -8.02
C GLN A 83 -6.08 4.12 -9.11
N SER A 84 -5.08 4.96 -9.42
CA SER A 84 -5.24 6.15 -10.27
C SER A 84 -4.02 6.41 -11.14
N TYR A 85 -3.65 5.44 -11.99
CA TYR A 85 -2.65 5.64 -13.04
C TYR A 85 -3.15 5.24 -14.43
N ASP A 86 -2.64 5.93 -15.44
CA ASP A 86 -2.83 5.62 -16.85
C ASP A 86 -1.57 5.02 -17.45
N VAL A 87 -1.73 4.05 -18.35
CA VAL A 87 -0.62 3.47 -19.10
C VAL A 87 -1.02 3.30 -20.57
N SER A 88 -0.11 3.61 -21.47
CA SER A 88 -0.20 3.15 -22.86
C SER A 88 -0.01 1.63 -22.86
N VAL A 89 -1.07 0.88 -23.14
CA VAL A 89 -1.01 -0.58 -23.20
C VAL A 89 -0.40 -0.98 -24.54
N THR A 90 0.94 -0.98 -24.63
CA THR A 90 1.68 -1.42 -25.81
C THR A 90 1.73 -2.95 -25.91
N GLY A 91 1.59 -3.66 -24.79
CA GLY A 91 1.60 -5.12 -24.71
C GLY A 91 2.99 -5.75 -24.75
N SER A 92 4.03 -4.98 -25.09
CA SER A 92 5.44 -5.35 -24.99
C SER A 92 6.02 -4.84 -23.67
N TRP A 93 6.70 -5.71 -22.93
CA TRP A 93 7.44 -5.33 -21.72
C TRP A 93 8.90 -5.10 -22.08
N SER A 94 9.45 -3.94 -21.72
CA SER A 94 10.89 -3.69 -21.85
C SER A 94 11.68 -4.51 -20.82
N GLU A 95 12.97 -4.71 -21.08
CA GLU A 95 13.85 -5.45 -20.17
C GLU A 95 13.98 -4.76 -18.80
N ASP A 96 13.91 -3.42 -18.77
CA ASP A 96 13.89 -2.66 -17.52
C ASP A 96 12.58 -2.90 -16.74
N GLU A 97 11.43 -2.96 -17.41
CA GLU A 97 10.14 -3.26 -16.76
C GLU A 97 10.14 -4.67 -16.16
N LYS A 98 10.62 -5.66 -16.91
CA LYS A 98 10.76 -7.04 -16.44
C LYS A 98 11.69 -7.11 -15.23
N ARG A 99 12.85 -6.44 -15.31
CA ARG A 99 13.84 -6.43 -14.23
C ARG A 99 13.30 -5.82 -12.95
N GLU A 100 12.67 -4.65 -13.02
CA GLU A 100 12.14 -3.96 -11.84
C GLU A 100 10.97 -4.74 -11.20
N ALA A 101 10.06 -5.27 -12.03
CA ALA A 101 8.93 -6.05 -11.53
C ALA A 101 9.37 -7.41 -10.98
N GLY A 102 10.25 -8.12 -11.69
CA GLY A 102 10.74 -9.45 -11.33
C GLY A 102 11.55 -9.47 -10.04
N LYS A 103 12.49 -8.53 -9.87
CA LYS A 103 13.27 -8.40 -8.62
C LYS A 103 12.36 -8.11 -7.43
N LEU A 104 11.45 -7.17 -7.57
CA LEU A 104 10.52 -6.79 -6.51
C LEU A 104 9.53 -7.92 -6.18
N LEU A 105 9.05 -8.64 -7.19
CA LEU A 105 8.18 -9.79 -7.01
C LEU A 105 8.90 -10.93 -6.28
N ARG A 106 10.16 -11.20 -6.62
CA ARG A 106 11.01 -12.19 -5.92
C ARG A 106 11.19 -11.82 -4.46
N GLU A 107 11.56 -10.57 -4.18
CA GLU A 107 11.75 -10.07 -2.81
C GLU A 107 10.45 -10.18 -1.98
N TYR A 108 9.31 -9.81 -2.57
CA TYR A 108 8.01 -9.95 -1.92
C TYR A 108 7.66 -11.41 -1.64
N ILE A 109 7.73 -12.30 -2.64
CA ILE A 109 7.34 -13.70 -2.49
C ILE A 109 8.22 -14.43 -1.46
N GLY A 110 9.53 -14.17 -1.48
CA GLY A 110 10.51 -14.91 -0.68
C GLY A 110 10.41 -16.41 -0.98
N ASP A 111 10.32 -17.22 0.08
CA ASP A 111 10.17 -18.69 -0.03
C ASP A 111 8.70 -19.15 -0.06
N THR A 112 7.75 -18.22 -0.16
CA THR A 112 6.33 -18.56 -0.15
C THR A 112 5.95 -19.23 -1.47
N PRO A 113 5.31 -20.42 -1.47
CA PRO A 113 4.83 -21.05 -2.69
C PRO A 113 3.91 -20.11 -3.49
N ALA A 114 3.95 -20.20 -4.81
CA ALA A 114 3.13 -19.36 -5.67
C ALA A 114 2.39 -20.11 -6.78
N VAL A 115 1.22 -19.60 -7.13
CA VAL A 115 0.41 -20.08 -8.26
C VAL A 115 0.26 -18.93 -9.26
N ALA A 116 0.90 -19.06 -10.40
CA ALA A 116 1.01 -18.02 -11.41
C ALA A 116 0.01 -18.24 -12.55
N ASN A 117 -0.98 -17.36 -12.65
CA ASN A 117 -1.94 -17.33 -13.77
C ASN A 117 -1.69 -16.11 -14.64
N VAL A 118 -0.55 -16.11 -15.34
CA VAL A 118 -0.01 -15.01 -16.16
C VAL A 118 0.37 -15.52 -17.56
N SER A 119 0.61 -14.62 -18.51
CA SER A 119 1.01 -14.96 -19.88
C SER A 119 1.84 -13.84 -20.52
N GLY A 120 2.62 -14.13 -21.55
CA GLY A 120 3.44 -13.15 -22.27
C GLY A 120 4.52 -12.53 -21.38
N GLY A 121 4.76 -11.21 -21.48
CA GLY A 121 5.80 -10.53 -20.69
C GLY A 121 5.71 -10.73 -19.17
N TYR A 122 4.50 -10.94 -18.62
CA TYR A 122 4.32 -11.29 -17.21
C TYR A 122 4.87 -12.67 -16.86
N GLU A 123 4.62 -13.66 -17.73
CA GLU A 123 5.12 -15.02 -17.55
C GLU A 123 6.63 -15.07 -17.77
N GLU A 124 7.14 -14.39 -18.80
CA GLU A 124 8.58 -14.22 -19.03
C GLU A 124 9.27 -13.66 -17.77
N THR A 125 8.71 -12.60 -17.18
CA THR A 125 9.23 -12.01 -15.94
C THR A 125 9.22 -13.02 -14.78
N CYS A 126 8.14 -13.78 -14.60
CA CYS A 126 8.06 -14.77 -13.53
C CYS A 126 9.10 -15.89 -13.73
N ARG A 127 9.25 -16.40 -14.96
CA ARG A 127 10.21 -17.47 -15.28
C ARG A 127 11.64 -17.00 -15.12
N GLU A 128 11.97 -15.79 -15.52
CA GLU A 128 13.33 -15.28 -15.41
C GLU A 128 13.77 -15.07 -13.95
N TYR A 129 12.87 -14.57 -13.09
CA TYR A 129 13.24 -14.14 -11.73
C TYR A 129 12.85 -15.12 -10.62
N LEU A 130 12.02 -16.12 -10.91
CA LEU A 130 11.43 -17.00 -9.90
C LEU A 130 11.54 -18.50 -10.25
N ASP A 131 12.34 -18.89 -11.26
CA ASP A 131 12.42 -20.30 -11.72
C ASP A 131 12.93 -21.29 -10.66
N ASP A 132 13.71 -20.79 -9.70
CA ASP A 132 14.25 -21.54 -8.57
C ASP A 132 13.32 -21.59 -7.36
N LEU A 133 12.15 -20.95 -7.43
CA LEU A 133 11.12 -20.96 -6.38
C LEU A 133 10.02 -21.99 -6.68
N ASP A 134 9.26 -22.36 -5.64
CA ASP A 134 8.10 -23.23 -5.77
C ASP A 134 6.92 -22.49 -6.45
N ILE A 135 6.92 -22.50 -7.79
CA ILE A 135 5.89 -21.83 -8.60
C ILE A 135 5.21 -22.80 -9.56
N THR A 136 3.88 -22.85 -9.47
CA THR A 136 3.05 -23.56 -10.44
C THR A 136 2.40 -22.59 -11.43
N TYR A 137 2.70 -22.74 -12.71
CA TYR A 137 2.07 -21.98 -13.81
C TYR A 137 0.79 -22.66 -14.27
N THR A 138 -0.34 -21.93 -14.24
CA THR A 138 -1.67 -22.52 -14.52
C THR A 138 -2.34 -21.99 -15.78
N CYS A 139 -1.75 -20.98 -16.42
CA CYS A 139 -2.29 -20.36 -17.61
C CYS A 139 -2.15 -21.29 -18.83
N VAL A 140 -3.22 -21.45 -19.59
CA VAL A 140 -3.24 -22.17 -20.87
C VAL A 140 -3.61 -21.24 -22.01
N ASP A 141 -3.15 -21.57 -23.23
CA ASP A 141 -3.40 -20.83 -24.48
C ASP A 141 -3.04 -19.34 -24.43
N ASN A 142 -2.07 -18.94 -23.61
CA ASN A 142 -1.72 -17.54 -23.35
C ASN A 142 -2.94 -16.69 -22.91
N ARG A 143 -3.90 -17.30 -22.21
CA ARG A 143 -5.16 -16.66 -21.82
C ARG A 143 -5.45 -16.90 -20.33
N PRO A 144 -5.04 -15.98 -19.45
CA PRO A 144 -5.30 -16.09 -18.01
C PRO A 144 -6.79 -16.15 -17.66
N THR A 145 -7.66 -15.56 -18.49
CA THR A 145 -9.12 -15.55 -18.29
C THR A 145 -9.86 -16.71 -18.95
N ASN A 146 -9.15 -17.64 -19.60
CA ASN A 146 -9.70 -18.90 -20.11
C ASN A 146 -10.30 -19.70 -18.94
N PRO A 147 -11.51 -20.29 -19.10
CA PRO A 147 -12.09 -21.20 -18.11
C PRO A 147 -11.12 -22.26 -17.56
N ASP A 148 -10.29 -22.85 -18.41
CA ASP A 148 -9.34 -23.89 -18.01
C ASP A 148 -8.19 -23.32 -17.18
N SER A 149 -7.64 -22.16 -17.56
CA SER A 149 -6.64 -21.44 -16.76
C SER A 149 -7.14 -21.14 -15.35
N ILE A 150 -8.39 -20.67 -15.24
CA ILE A 150 -9.04 -20.35 -13.96
C ILE A 150 -9.33 -21.64 -13.17
N TYR A 151 -9.73 -22.72 -13.83
CA TYR A 151 -9.97 -24.01 -13.20
C TYR A 151 -8.68 -24.58 -12.62
N ASN A 152 -7.60 -24.62 -13.40
CA ASN A 152 -6.28 -25.09 -12.98
C ASN A 152 -5.77 -24.27 -11.79
N MET A 153 -5.85 -22.94 -11.86
CA MET A 153 -5.49 -22.04 -10.76
C MET A 153 -6.28 -22.36 -9.48
N ARG A 154 -7.59 -22.59 -9.60
CA ARG A 154 -8.44 -22.94 -8.45
C ARG A 154 -8.04 -24.28 -7.85
N MET A 155 -7.76 -25.28 -8.69
CA MET A 155 -7.41 -26.62 -8.23
C MET A 155 -6.04 -26.64 -7.55
N GLU A 156 -5.10 -25.86 -8.06
CA GLU A 156 -3.78 -25.72 -7.44
C GLU A 156 -3.86 -25.01 -6.07
N LEU A 157 -4.57 -23.88 -6.01
CA LEU A 157 -4.73 -23.13 -4.75
C LEU A 157 -5.45 -23.94 -3.66
N LYS A 158 -6.33 -24.88 -4.03
CA LYS A 158 -7.03 -25.75 -3.07
C LYS A 158 -6.10 -26.67 -2.26
N LYS A 159 -4.86 -26.87 -2.70
CA LYS A 159 -3.85 -27.61 -1.94
C LYS A 159 -3.36 -26.86 -0.69
N TYR A 160 -3.62 -25.55 -0.64
CA TYR A 160 -3.19 -24.66 0.43
C TYR A 160 -4.36 -24.23 1.32
N GLU A 161 -4.04 -23.90 2.57
CA GLU A 161 -5.01 -23.39 3.52
C GLU A 161 -5.45 -21.97 3.17
N LYS A 162 -6.74 -21.70 3.40
CA LYS A 162 -7.30 -20.36 3.21
C LYS A 162 -7.11 -19.53 4.47
N MET A 163 -6.78 -18.26 4.27
CA MET A 163 -6.75 -17.29 5.35
C MET A 163 -8.15 -17.09 5.95
N PRO A 164 -8.28 -17.14 7.28
CA PRO A 164 -9.47 -16.70 7.99
C PRO A 164 -9.85 -15.26 7.61
N ARG A 165 -11.16 -15.00 7.55
CA ARG A 165 -11.67 -13.69 7.12
C ARG A 165 -11.17 -12.54 8.01
N ARG A 166 -11.15 -12.76 9.34
CA ARG A 166 -10.71 -11.76 10.33
C ARG A 166 -9.25 -11.40 10.11
N GLU A 167 -8.39 -12.40 10.00
CA GLU A 167 -6.96 -12.23 9.77
C GLU A 167 -6.66 -11.52 8.47
N ARG A 168 -7.32 -11.90 7.36
CA ARG A 168 -7.16 -11.18 6.09
C ARG A 168 -7.58 -9.71 6.19
N THR A 169 -8.64 -9.40 6.94
CA THR A 169 -9.05 -8.01 7.17
C THR A 169 -8.02 -7.26 8.02
N LEU A 170 -7.45 -7.88 9.07
CA LEU A 170 -6.37 -7.26 9.85
C LEU A 170 -5.13 -7.03 9.00
N HIS A 171 -4.74 -8.01 8.18
CA HIS A 171 -3.63 -7.89 7.24
C HIS A 171 -3.86 -6.73 6.27
N GLU A 172 -5.05 -6.61 5.66
CA GLU A 172 -5.38 -5.46 4.80
C GLU A 172 -5.18 -4.13 5.51
N LEU A 173 -5.73 -3.98 6.73
CA LEU A 173 -5.62 -2.73 7.48
C LEU A 173 -4.17 -2.41 7.85
N ARG A 174 -3.39 -3.42 8.26
CA ARG A 174 -1.97 -3.31 8.63
C ARG A 174 -1.10 -2.97 7.44
N SER A 175 -1.30 -3.63 6.30
CA SER A 175 -0.54 -3.34 5.06
C SER A 175 -0.76 -1.90 4.62
N ILE A 176 -1.99 -1.37 4.69
CA ILE A 176 -2.26 0.04 4.38
C ILE A 176 -1.54 0.97 5.37
N ALA A 177 -1.53 0.63 6.66
CA ALA A 177 -0.89 1.44 7.69
C ALA A 177 0.63 1.46 7.51
N LYS A 178 1.24 0.28 7.29
CA LYS A 178 2.65 0.13 6.95
C LYS A 178 3.02 0.88 5.67
N TYR A 179 2.18 0.80 4.64
CA TYR A 179 2.39 1.56 3.40
C TYR A 179 2.37 3.08 3.64
N GLN A 180 1.47 3.57 4.49
CA GLN A 180 1.31 5.00 4.74
C GLN A 180 2.38 5.57 5.67
N PHE A 181 2.66 4.87 6.78
CA PHE A 181 3.48 5.38 7.88
C PHE A 181 4.91 4.83 7.89
N GLY A 182 5.20 3.77 7.11
CA GLY A 182 6.50 3.12 7.06
C GLY A 182 6.57 1.88 7.96
N GLU A 183 7.79 1.36 8.14
CA GLU A 183 8.06 0.21 9.02
C GLU A 183 7.56 0.48 10.45
N GLY A 184 6.85 -0.48 11.04
CA GLY A 184 6.21 -0.32 12.35
C GLY A 184 4.84 0.36 12.29
N GLY A 185 4.46 0.96 11.16
CA GLY A 185 3.16 1.61 10.97
C GLY A 185 1.98 0.64 11.10
N GLU A 186 2.18 -0.65 10.84
CA GLU A 186 1.19 -1.71 11.09
C GLU A 186 0.72 -1.78 12.54
N ASN A 187 1.55 -1.33 13.51
CA ASN A 187 1.24 -1.36 14.94
C ASN A 187 0.17 -0.32 15.33
N LEU A 188 -0.18 0.61 14.43
CA LEU A 188 -1.38 1.44 14.58
C LEU A 188 -2.66 0.58 14.67
N ILE A 189 -2.65 -0.63 14.11
CA ILE A 189 -3.82 -1.51 14.01
C ILE A 189 -3.70 -2.68 15.01
N PRO A 190 -4.34 -2.60 16.19
CA PRO A 190 -4.33 -3.68 17.17
C PRO A 190 -5.23 -4.85 16.77
N ASP A 191 -5.03 -6.02 17.38
CA ASP A 191 -5.73 -7.27 17.02
C ASP A 191 -7.24 -7.22 17.29
N ASP A 192 -7.66 -6.50 18.34
CA ASP A 192 -9.05 -6.32 18.77
C ASP A 192 -9.73 -5.09 18.14
N VAL A 193 -9.11 -4.48 17.11
CA VAL A 193 -9.68 -3.32 16.42
C VAL A 193 -11.11 -3.58 15.93
N ILE A 194 -11.99 -2.62 16.22
CA ILE A 194 -13.40 -2.63 15.82
C ILE A 194 -13.57 -1.73 14.60
N ILE A 195 -14.10 -2.30 13.52
CA ILE A 195 -14.31 -1.61 12.26
C ILE A 195 -15.80 -1.25 12.16
N LYS A 196 -16.10 0.04 11.95
CA LYS A 196 -17.47 0.54 11.71
C LYS A 196 -17.56 1.24 10.36
N GLY A 197 -18.72 1.13 9.72
CA GLY A 197 -19.01 1.74 8.41
C GLY A 197 -19.02 0.73 7.27
N ARG A 198 -19.80 1.05 6.22
CA ARG A 198 -20.02 0.13 5.08
C ARG A 198 -18.93 0.28 4.02
N TYR A 199 -18.77 1.50 3.50
CA TYR A 199 -17.81 1.81 2.44
C TYR A 199 -16.51 2.34 3.05
N HIS A 200 -16.53 3.55 3.62
CA HIS A 200 -15.43 4.03 4.46
C HIS A 200 -15.45 3.37 5.83
N HIS A 201 -14.27 3.18 6.43
CA HIS A 201 -14.13 2.50 7.70
C HIS A 201 -13.61 3.44 8.78
N LYS A 202 -14.33 3.51 9.90
CA LYS A 202 -13.85 4.08 11.15
C LYS A 202 -13.29 2.95 12.00
N LEU A 203 -12.04 3.10 12.43
CA LEU A 203 -11.35 2.12 13.26
C LEU A 203 -11.39 2.60 14.71
N TYR A 204 -11.81 1.72 15.61
CA TYR A 204 -11.91 1.97 17.04
C TYR A 204 -11.06 0.98 17.82
N TYR A 205 -10.39 1.50 18.84
CA TYR A 205 -9.64 0.74 19.85
C TYR A 205 -9.92 1.34 21.22
N ASN A 206 -10.18 0.51 22.25
CA ASN A 206 -10.56 0.97 23.59
C ASN A 206 -11.69 2.04 23.58
N ASN A 207 -12.72 1.82 22.75
CA ASN A 207 -13.84 2.75 22.53
C ASN A 207 -13.48 4.15 21.98
N ARG A 208 -12.23 4.41 21.62
CA ARG A 208 -11.78 5.64 20.97
C ARG A 208 -11.55 5.37 19.47
N GLN A 209 -12.01 6.28 18.62
CA GLN A 209 -11.67 6.18 17.19
C GLN A 209 -10.18 6.46 17.05
N ILE A 210 -9.41 5.60 16.40
CA ILE A 210 -7.97 5.78 16.15
C ILE A 210 -7.70 6.30 14.73
N ALA A 211 -8.49 5.87 13.74
CA ALA A 211 -8.29 6.26 12.37
C ALA A 211 -9.59 6.21 11.56
N PHE A 212 -9.61 6.94 10.45
CA PHE A 212 -10.63 6.85 9.41
C PHE A 212 -9.97 6.45 8.10
N LEU A 213 -10.30 5.27 7.57
CA LEU A 213 -9.86 4.81 6.27
C LEU A 213 -10.79 5.34 5.17
N ASN A 214 -10.28 6.28 4.38
CA ASN A 214 -11.00 6.74 3.21
C ASN A 214 -10.74 5.79 2.03
N LYS A 215 -11.69 4.88 1.76
CA LYS A 215 -11.63 3.94 0.62
C LYS A 215 -11.53 4.58 -0.77
N ASP A 216 -11.87 5.86 -0.96
CA ASP A 216 -11.64 6.54 -2.26
C ASP A 216 -10.19 6.94 -2.47
N VAL A 217 -9.40 7.05 -1.39
CA VAL A 217 -7.97 7.40 -1.43
C VAL A 217 -7.09 6.20 -1.06
N GLY A 218 -7.65 5.25 -0.31
CA GLY A 218 -6.97 4.09 0.25
C GLY A 218 -6.04 4.40 1.41
N LEU A 219 -6.20 5.56 2.07
CA LEU A 219 -5.32 6.01 3.14
C LEU A 219 -6.13 6.42 4.39
N TYR A 220 -5.46 6.35 5.54
CA TYR A 220 -5.99 6.76 6.83
C TYR A 220 -5.91 8.28 7.02
N THR A 221 -6.87 8.81 7.76
CA THR A 221 -6.78 10.08 8.49
C THR A 221 -6.75 9.76 9.98
N LEU A 222 -5.81 10.34 10.71
CA LEU A 222 -5.61 10.06 12.14
C LEU A 222 -6.57 10.87 13.00
N SER A 223 -7.12 10.25 14.03
CA SER A 223 -7.70 10.99 15.17
C SER A 223 -6.60 11.34 16.18
N LEU A 224 -6.93 12.05 17.27
CA LEU A 224 -6.01 12.23 18.39
C LEU A 224 -5.55 10.91 19.00
N ALA A 225 -6.45 9.95 19.21
CA ALA A 225 -6.09 8.65 19.81
C ALA A 225 -5.18 7.82 18.89
N GLY A 226 -5.34 7.93 17.57
CA GLY A 226 -4.38 7.33 16.63
C GLY A 226 -3.05 8.07 16.59
N GLY A 227 -3.08 9.40 16.78
CA GLY A 227 -1.88 10.22 16.94
C GLY A 227 -1.08 9.84 18.17
N GLU A 228 -1.74 9.57 19.31
CA GLU A 228 -1.12 9.06 20.53
C GLU A 228 -0.34 7.76 20.25
N ILE A 229 -0.98 6.77 19.60
CA ILE A 229 -0.32 5.51 19.23
C ILE A 229 0.86 5.74 18.28
N LEU A 230 0.69 6.57 17.25
CA LEU A 230 1.74 6.81 16.26
C LEU A 230 2.91 7.63 16.84
N GLY A 231 2.63 8.52 17.79
CA GLY A 231 3.63 9.26 18.56
C GLY A 231 4.46 8.34 19.45
N GLU A 232 3.85 7.36 20.14
CA GLU A 232 4.57 6.33 20.90
C GLU A 232 5.49 5.47 20.01
N LEU A 233 5.11 5.25 18.75
CA LEU A 233 5.93 4.57 17.74
C LEU A 233 7.03 5.47 17.14
N ASN A 234 7.03 6.77 17.47
CA ASN A 234 7.89 7.80 16.90
C ASN A 234 7.88 7.83 15.36
N LEU A 235 6.70 7.70 14.76
CA LEU A 235 6.50 7.75 13.30
C LEU A 235 5.79 9.03 12.90
N LYS A 236 6.28 9.71 11.85
CA LYS A 236 5.65 10.93 11.31
C LYS A 236 5.45 12.03 12.37
N THR A 237 6.40 12.16 13.29
CA THR A 237 6.38 13.12 14.39
C THR A 237 6.93 14.48 13.94
N VAL A 238 6.34 15.55 14.48
CA VAL A 238 6.78 16.95 14.32
C VAL A 238 6.80 17.57 15.71
N ASN A 239 7.98 17.92 16.20
CA ASN A 239 8.19 18.49 17.53
C ASN A 239 8.16 20.02 17.48
N ILE A 240 7.42 20.62 18.41
CA ILE A 240 7.28 22.07 18.55
C ILE A 240 7.52 22.51 19.99
N ASP A 241 7.90 23.78 20.18
CA ASP A 241 8.21 24.37 21.49
C ASP A 241 7.08 25.24 22.10
N PHE A 242 6.00 25.46 21.35
CA PHE A 242 4.92 26.37 21.73
C PHE A 242 3.58 25.67 22.00
N ASP A 243 2.63 26.38 22.61
CA ASP A 243 1.27 25.86 22.82
C ASP A 243 0.48 25.86 21.50
N LEU A 244 -0.02 24.69 21.08
CA LEU A 244 -0.83 24.56 19.87
C LEU A 244 -2.26 25.10 20.07
N LYS A 245 -2.43 26.41 19.89
CA LYS A 245 -3.72 27.12 20.06
C LYS A 245 -4.53 27.25 18.76
N THR A 246 -3.87 27.20 17.62
CA THR A 246 -4.46 27.38 16.29
C THR A 246 -4.46 26.06 15.52
N ASN A 247 -5.07 26.07 14.32
CA ASN A 247 -5.08 24.91 13.44
C ASN A 247 -3.90 24.91 12.46
N THR A 248 -2.81 25.62 12.76
CA THR A 248 -1.69 25.80 11.83
C THR A 248 -0.39 25.82 12.59
N VAL A 249 0.56 24.98 12.16
CA VAL A 249 1.95 25.03 12.61
C VAL A 249 2.78 25.65 11.50
N PHE A 250 3.49 26.73 11.82
CA PHE A 250 4.44 27.38 10.93
C PHE A 250 5.83 26.75 11.10
N SER A 251 6.61 26.68 10.03
CA SER A 251 7.95 26.08 10.06
C SER A 251 8.88 26.70 11.11
N VAL A 252 8.72 28.00 11.39
CA VAL A 252 9.50 28.73 12.42
C VAL A 252 9.34 28.14 13.82
N GLY A 253 8.21 27.49 14.11
CA GLY A 253 7.96 26.88 15.41
C GLY A 253 8.23 25.37 15.45
N VAL A 254 8.83 24.79 14.40
CA VAL A 254 9.21 23.38 14.36
C VAL A 254 10.66 23.26 14.82
N GLU A 255 10.88 22.49 15.88
CA GLU A 255 12.23 22.20 16.39
C GLU A 255 12.88 21.03 15.65
N SER A 256 12.10 20.00 15.38
CA SER A 256 12.51 18.83 14.60
C SER A 256 11.30 18.14 13.97
N ALA A 257 11.52 17.44 12.87
CA ALA A 257 10.50 16.65 12.20
C ALA A 257 11.11 15.36 11.64
N ASP A 258 10.31 14.29 11.59
CA ASP A 258 10.71 13.06 10.91
C ASP A 258 10.99 13.34 9.41
N HIS A 259 12.25 13.15 8.98
CA HIS A 259 12.70 13.44 7.61
C HIS A 259 12.03 12.53 6.57
N SER A 260 11.38 11.44 6.98
CA SER A 260 10.57 10.61 6.08
C SER A 260 9.21 11.24 5.72
N ILE A 261 8.82 12.34 6.39
CA ILE A 261 7.59 13.07 6.10
C ILE A 261 7.68 13.71 4.72
N ILE A 262 6.67 13.44 3.90
CA ILE A 262 6.45 14.09 2.61
C ILE A 262 5.16 14.92 2.62
N PRO A 263 5.01 15.89 1.70
CA PRO A 263 3.78 16.66 1.60
C PRO A 263 2.54 15.77 1.53
N ARG A 264 1.52 16.16 2.30
CA ARG A 264 0.20 15.52 2.47
C ARG A 264 0.16 14.25 3.33
N ASP A 265 1.29 13.80 3.85
CA ASP A 265 1.32 12.76 4.90
C ASP A 265 0.50 13.21 6.11
N GLU A 266 -0.12 12.25 6.79
CA GLU A 266 -0.68 12.51 8.11
C GLU A 266 0.47 12.50 9.12
N VAL A 267 0.51 13.53 9.97
CA VAL A 267 1.60 13.75 10.95
C VAL A 267 1.04 13.94 12.35
N VAL A 268 1.89 13.67 13.34
CA VAL A 268 1.61 13.87 14.76
C VAL A 268 2.44 15.04 15.27
N VAL A 269 1.78 16.06 15.80
CA VAL A 269 2.45 17.21 16.41
C VAL A 269 2.62 16.96 17.89
N MET A 270 3.86 17.02 18.36
CA MET A 270 4.23 16.69 19.73
C MET A 270 4.99 17.84 20.40
N ARG A 271 4.98 17.83 21.73
CA ARG A 271 5.84 18.64 22.58
C ARG A 271 6.16 17.87 23.84
N ASN A 272 7.44 17.76 24.21
CA ASN A 272 7.89 17.02 25.39
C ASN A 272 7.27 15.61 25.47
N ASP A 273 7.32 14.86 24.36
CA ASP A 273 6.73 13.53 24.19
C ASP A 273 5.20 13.45 24.36
N GLU A 274 4.51 14.59 24.47
CA GLU A 274 3.06 14.66 24.53
C GLU A 274 2.46 15.03 23.18
N VAL A 275 1.49 14.25 22.71
CA VAL A 275 0.75 14.55 21.48
C VAL A 275 -0.21 15.72 21.69
N LEU A 276 0.03 16.80 20.94
CA LEU A 276 -0.80 18.00 20.94
C LEU A 276 -1.88 17.95 19.84
N GLY A 277 -1.61 17.28 18.73
CA GLY A 277 -2.53 17.22 17.61
C GLY A 277 -2.11 16.30 16.47
N THR A 278 -3.03 16.10 15.54
CA THR A 278 -2.77 15.43 14.26
C THR A 278 -3.18 16.33 13.11
N GLY A 279 -2.46 16.23 12.00
CA GLY A 279 -2.65 17.10 10.84
C GLY A 279 -2.08 16.52 9.57
N LYS A 280 -1.99 17.36 8.54
CA LYS A 280 -1.32 17.05 7.29
C LYS A 280 -0.09 17.91 7.10
N ALA A 281 1.01 17.28 6.71
CA ALA A 281 2.20 17.99 6.27
C ALA A 281 1.91 18.80 5.00
N ILE A 282 2.38 20.05 4.96
CA ILE A 282 2.35 20.92 3.78
C ILE A 282 3.68 20.83 3.01
N VAL A 283 4.79 20.75 3.75
CA VAL A 283 6.15 20.58 3.23
C VAL A 283 6.77 19.27 3.77
N SER A 284 7.91 18.86 3.24
CA SER A 284 8.66 17.70 3.77
C SER A 284 9.23 17.97 5.16
N GLY A 285 9.55 16.92 5.93
CA GLY A 285 10.13 17.07 7.27
C GLY A 285 11.42 17.91 7.26
N GLU A 286 12.29 17.67 6.29
CA GLU A 286 13.53 18.45 6.10
C GLU A 286 13.25 19.95 5.83
N GLU A 287 12.24 20.26 5.03
CA GLU A 287 11.82 21.64 4.78
C GLU A 287 11.19 22.29 6.01
N MET A 288 10.51 21.53 6.88
CA MET A 288 9.95 22.06 8.13
C MET A 288 11.06 22.61 9.03
N GLU A 289 12.18 21.92 9.15
CA GLU A 289 13.32 22.34 9.98
C GLU A 289 14.13 23.47 9.36
N LYS A 290 14.30 23.48 8.04
CA LYS A 290 15.18 24.44 7.34
C LYS A 290 14.52 25.78 7.02
N SER A 291 13.18 25.84 7.04
CA SER A 291 12.45 27.02 6.56
C SER A 291 12.15 28.02 7.68
N ASN A 292 12.53 29.28 7.45
CA ASN A 292 12.28 30.40 8.38
C ASN A 292 10.90 31.07 8.20
N TYR A 293 10.01 30.51 7.37
CA TYR A 293 8.65 31.00 7.16
C TYR A 293 7.81 29.92 6.47
N GLY A 294 6.49 30.14 6.42
CA GLY A 294 5.55 29.25 5.75
C GLY A 294 4.86 28.25 6.68
N VAL A 295 3.83 27.60 6.16
CA VAL A 295 3.04 26.60 6.89
C VAL A 295 3.72 25.24 6.78
N ALA A 296 4.00 24.61 7.92
CA ALA A 296 4.53 23.26 8.00
C ALA A 296 3.43 22.21 8.07
N VAL A 297 2.43 22.42 8.94
CA VAL A 297 1.35 21.46 9.19
C VAL A 297 -0.01 22.16 9.25
N ASP A 298 -0.98 21.61 8.53
CA ASP A 298 -2.41 21.95 8.65
C ASP A 298 -3.09 20.99 9.63
N ILE A 299 -3.53 21.50 10.78
CA ILE A 299 -4.02 20.69 11.90
C ILE A 299 -5.49 20.35 11.72
N LYS A 300 -5.79 19.06 11.86
CA LYS A 300 -7.16 18.53 11.78
C LYS A 300 -7.79 18.31 13.14
N HIS A 301 -7.01 17.76 14.07
CA HIS A 301 -7.45 17.49 15.43
C HIS A 301 -6.40 18.00 16.40
N ARG A 302 -6.83 18.67 17.48
CA ARG A 302 -5.94 19.14 18.54
C ARG A 302 -6.53 18.84 19.91
N LYS A 303 -5.66 18.59 20.88
CA LYS A 303 -6.01 18.59 22.29
C LYS A 303 -6.50 19.99 22.65
N LYS A 304 -7.61 20.07 23.39
CA LYS A 304 -8.19 21.33 23.83
C LYS A 304 -7.55 21.78 25.15
#